data_AF-A0A7J0FI43-F1
#
_entry.id   AF-A0A7J0FI43-F1
#
_cell.length_a   1.000
_cell.length_b   1.000
_cell.length_c   1.000
_cell.angle_alpha   90.00
_cell.angle_beta   90.00
_cell.angle_gamma   90.00
#
_symmetry.space_group_name_H-M   'P 1'
#
loop_
_entity.id
_entity.type
_entity.pdbx_description
1 polymer ?
#
loop_
_entity_poly.entity_id
_entity_poly.type
_entity_poly.pdbx_seq_one_letter_code
_entity_poly.pdbx_strand_id
1 'polypeptide(L)'
;MFQGVIQHHQRFDFERVPAVVELCWKAGADPHDESLNTNSWNSENVEGTVHGAESLSPEDLRLIARGTLKAWEILRSGVQKLLMVYPAKVCNHCSEVHVGPSGHKTRLCGLFKFESWHGTHFWKKAEVDDLVSLKVVWYQRPQDPPVLLNEGWEFYGHAPAVVDLCVKAGAVVPSKYLCMMKVQGLSAPV
;
A
#
# COMPACT_ATOMS: atom_id res chain seq x y z
N MET A 1 -28.60 0.91 13.45
CA MET A 1 -28.98 -0.52 13.33
C MET A 1 -27.72 -1.35 13.49
N PHE A 2 -27.68 -2.28 14.44
CA PHE A 2 -26.55 -3.20 14.58
C PHE A 2 -26.66 -4.27 13.51
N GLN A 3 -25.70 -4.32 12.59
CA GLN A 3 -25.61 -5.37 11.58
C GLN A 3 -25.49 -6.73 12.29
N GLY A 4 -26.30 -7.71 11.88
CA GLY A 4 -26.28 -9.06 12.44
C GLY A 4 -24.89 -9.70 12.33
N VAL A 5 -24.54 -10.57 13.27
CA VAL A 5 -23.24 -11.25 13.29
C VAL A 5 -23.13 -12.15 12.05
N ILE A 6 -22.21 -11.81 11.13
CA ILE A 6 -21.89 -12.64 9.96
C ILE A 6 -21.26 -13.94 10.45
N GLN A 7 -21.91 -15.08 10.16
CA GLN A 7 -21.40 -16.41 10.48
C GLN A 7 -20.26 -16.80 9.53
N HIS A 8 -19.41 -17.74 9.95
CA HIS A 8 -18.20 -18.10 9.20
C HIS A 8 -18.42 -18.52 7.75
N HIS A 9 -19.42 -19.38 7.51
CA HIS A 9 -19.72 -19.86 6.17
C HIS A 9 -20.13 -18.70 5.26
N GLN A 10 -20.78 -17.70 5.84
CA GLN A 10 -21.27 -16.52 5.13
C GLN A 10 -20.17 -15.56 4.70
N ARG A 11 -18.93 -15.69 5.20
CA ARG A 11 -17.84 -14.75 4.83
C ARG A 11 -17.38 -14.87 3.38
N PHE A 12 -17.60 -16.03 2.76
CA PHE A 12 -17.36 -16.27 1.34
C PHE A 12 -18.61 -15.97 0.50
N ASP A 13 -19.77 -15.84 1.15
CA ASP A 13 -21.04 -15.52 0.53
C ASP A 13 -21.20 -14.01 0.29
N PHE A 14 -20.25 -13.20 0.79
CA PHE A 14 -20.19 -11.75 0.58
C PHE A 14 -18.89 -11.34 -0.11
N GLU A 15 -19.01 -10.47 -1.10
CA GLU A 15 -17.85 -9.85 -1.74
C GLU A 15 -17.06 -9.02 -0.71
N ARG A 16 -15.74 -9.24 -0.68
CA ARG A 16 -14.83 -8.45 0.17
C ARG A 16 -14.29 -7.28 -0.65
N VAL A 17 -14.42 -6.08 -0.09
CA VAL A 17 -13.90 -4.85 -0.66
C VAL A 17 -12.58 -4.48 0.04
N PRO A 18 -11.56 -3.96 -0.66
CA PRO A 18 -10.35 -3.46 -0.01
C PRO A 18 -10.66 -2.39 1.04
N ALA A 19 -9.99 -2.44 2.19
CA ALA A 19 -10.29 -1.54 3.31
C ALA A 19 -10.16 -0.04 2.95
N VAL A 20 -9.23 0.31 2.06
CA VAL A 20 -9.10 1.68 1.52
C VAL A 20 -10.34 2.09 0.74
N VAL A 21 -10.90 1.21 -0.08
CA VAL A 21 -12.08 1.49 -0.91
C VAL A 21 -13.30 1.67 -0.01
N GLU A 22 -13.51 0.77 0.96
CA GLU A 22 -14.56 0.90 1.97
C GLU A 22 -14.42 2.21 2.76
N LEU A 23 -13.20 2.60 3.14
CA LEU A 23 -12.92 3.85 3.84
C LEU A 23 -13.29 5.08 2.99
N CYS A 24 -12.93 5.08 1.71
CA CYS A 24 -13.32 6.15 0.79
C CYS A 24 -14.84 6.22 0.60
N TRP A 25 -15.50 5.07 0.44
CA TRP A 25 -16.96 5.02 0.27
C TRP A 25 -17.70 5.55 1.51
N LYS A 26 -17.28 5.15 2.72
CA LYS A 26 -17.79 5.70 3.98
C LYS A 26 -17.62 7.21 4.07
N ALA A 27 -16.61 7.77 3.41
CA ALA A 27 -16.34 9.19 3.33
C ALA A 27 -17.14 9.95 2.26
N GLY A 28 -18.04 9.26 1.55
CA GLY A 28 -18.90 9.84 0.52
C GLY A 28 -18.32 9.78 -0.90
N ALA A 29 -17.21 9.06 -1.12
CA ALA A 29 -16.79 8.74 -2.48
C ALA A 29 -17.76 7.73 -3.11
N ASP A 30 -18.13 7.94 -4.36
CA ASP A 30 -18.92 6.96 -5.12
C ASP A 30 -17.97 6.05 -5.90
N PRO A 31 -17.92 4.74 -5.59
CA PRO A 31 -17.07 3.79 -6.33
C PRO A 31 -17.53 3.59 -7.80
N HIS A 32 -18.75 4.03 -8.15
CA HIS A 32 -19.29 3.97 -9.51
C HIS A 32 -19.18 5.30 -10.26
N ASP A 33 -18.50 6.30 -9.69
CA ASP A 33 -18.27 7.57 -10.35
C ASP A 33 -17.38 7.37 -11.60
N GLU A 34 -17.95 7.63 -12.78
CA GLU A 34 -17.27 7.54 -14.07
C GLU A 34 -16.04 8.47 -14.15
N SER A 35 -15.98 9.51 -13.32
CA SER A 35 -14.82 10.41 -13.25
C SER A 35 -13.56 9.72 -12.69
N LEU A 36 -13.70 8.66 -11.89
CA LEU A 36 -12.56 7.86 -11.40
C LEU A 36 -11.93 7.00 -12.51
N ASN A 37 -12.71 6.68 -13.55
CA ASN A 37 -12.23 5.99 -14.76
C ASN A 37 -11.69 6.96 -15.82
N THR A 38 -11.80 8.27 -15.57
CA THR A 38 -11.25 9.26 -16.50
C THR A 38 -9.75 9.26 -16.32
N ASN A 39 -9.08 8.48 -17.16
CA ASN A 39 -7.63 8.56 -17.41
C ASN A 39 -7.25 10.00 -17.74
N SER A 40 -7.03 10.83 -16.71
CA SER A 40 -6.37 12.12 -16.82
C SER A 40 -4.86 11.90 -16.98
N TRP A 41 -4.48 11.04 -17.93
CA TRP A 41 -3.40 11.43 -18.82
C TRP A 41 -4.02 12.43 -19.78
N ASN A 42 -3.80 13.71 -19.53
CA ASN A 42 -3.94 14.74 -20.57
C ASN A 42 -2.91 14.40 -21.64
N SER A 43 -3.27 13.47 -22.52
CA SER A 43 -2.63 13.21 -23.79
C SER A 43 -3.48 13.96 -24.81
N GLU A 44 -3.23 15.25 -24.96
CA GLU A 44 -3.50 15.86 -26.26
C GLU A 44 -2.60 15.12 -27.26
N ASN A 45 -3.23 14.18 -27.98
CA ASN A 45 -2.75 13.40 -29.12
C ASN A 45 -1.99 12.08 -28.85
N VAL A 46 -2.69 11.02 -28.43
CA VAL A 46 -2.38 9.64 -28.91
C VAL A 46 -3.70 8.87 -29.08
N GLU A 47 -4.19 8.77 -30.31
CA GLU A 47 -5.09 7.69 -30.73
C GLU A 47 -4.32 6.38 -30.76
N GLY A 48 -4.89 5.31 -30.20
CA GLY A 48 -4.45 3.94 -30.50
C GLY A 48 -4.34 3.02 -29.29
N THR A 49 -5.39 2.23 -29.12
CA THR A 49 -5.34 0.77 -28.93
C THR A 49 -4.27 0.16 -28.03
N VAL A 50 -4.73 -0.56 -27.01
CA VAL A 50 -3.98 -1.52 -26.18
C VAL A 50 -3.32 -2.58 -27.07
N HIS A 51 -2.11 -2.31 -27.56
CA HIS A 51 -1.18 -3.27 -28.12
C HIS A 51 0.09 -3.30 -27.25
N GLY A 52 0.52 -4.52 -26.93
CA GLY A 52 1.43 -4.80 -25.82
C GLY A 52 2.78 -4.12 -25.92
N ALA A 53 3.28 -3.68 -24.75
CA ALA A 53 4.68 -3.39 -24.45
C ALA A 53 5.53 -2.95 -25.66
N GLU A 54 5.07 -1.91 -26.38
CA GLU A 54 5.99 -1.06 -27.10
C GLU A 54 6.97 -0.52 -26.05
N SER A 55 8.26 -0.66 -26.30
CA SER A 55 9.32 -0.29 -25.36
C SER A 55 9.16 1.19 -24.98
N LEU A 56 8.58 1.44 -23.81
CA LEU A 56 8.44 2.79 -23.25
C LEU A 56 9.81 3.45 -23.24
N SER A 57 9.88 4.71 -23.68
CA SER A 57 11.13 5.46 -23.62
C SER A 57 11.54 5.67 -22.15
N PRO A 58 12.83 5.91 -21.86
CA PRO A 58 13.27 6.29 -20.51
C PRO A 58 12.52 7.51 -19.96
N GLU A 59 12.12 8.44 -20.83
CA GLU A 59 11.32 9.61 -20.50
C GLU A 59 9.89 9.24 -20.09
N ASP A 60 9.24 8.32 -20.81
CA ASP A 60 7.89 7.84 -20.48
C ASP A 60 7.88 7.09 -19.15
N LEU A 61 8.86 6.21 -18.94
CA LEU A 61 9.05 5.49 -17.68
C LEU A 61 9.22 6.46 -16.51
N ARG A 62 10.02 7.52 -16.70
CA ARG A 62 10.22 8.56 -15.68
C ARG A 62 8.93 9.32 -15.39
N LEU A 63 8.14 9.62 -16.42
CA LEU A 63 6.86 10.32 -16.28
C LEU A 63 5.84 9.47 -15.53
N ILE A 64 5.73 8.18 -15.87
CA ILE A 64 4.91 7.19 -15.15
C ILE A 64 5.35 7.10 -13.69
N ALA A 65 6.65 6.92 -13.44
CA ALA A 65 7.19 6.78 -12.10
C ALA A 65 6.93 8.01 -11.23
N ARG A 66 7.09 9.22 -11.79
CA ARG A 66 6.75 10.47 -11.09
C ARG A 66 5.26 10.54 -10.74
N GLY A 67 4.40 10.15 -11.68
CA GLY A 67 2.94 10.09 -11.46
C GLY A 67 2.56 9.09 -10.37
N THR A 68 3.08 7.87 -10.45
CA THR A 68 2.87 6.79 -9.47
C THR A 68 3.34 7.20 -8.08
N LEU A 69 4.52 7.79 -7.96
CA LEU A 69 5.05 8.25 -6.67
C LEU A 69 4.19 9.38 -6.09
N LYS A 70 3.73 10.33 -6.92
CA LYS A 70 2.79 11.38 -6.48
C LYS A 70 1.47 10.78 -6.01
N ALA A 71 0.90 9.82 -6.74
CA ALA A 71 -0.33 9.14 -6.36
C ALA A 71 -0.16 8.35 -5.05
N TRP A 72 0.96 7.67 -4.86
CA TRP A 72 1.31 6.96 -3.63
C TRP A 72 1.33 7.89 -2.41
N GLU A 73 1.95 9.06 -2.55
CA GLU A 73 2.01 10.08 -1.50
C GLU A 73 0.63 10.64 -1.15
N ILE A 74 -0.16 10.97 -2.18
CA ILE A 74 -1.53 11.47 -2.03
C ILE A 74 -2.40 10.42 -1.36
N LEU A 75 -2.34 9.16 -1.80
CA LEU A 75 -3.09 8.05 -1.23
C LEU A 75 -2.79 7.91 0.26
N ARG A 76 -1.51 7.79 0.64
CA ARG A 76 -1.12 7.60 2.04
C ARG A 76 -1.54 8.78 2.93
N SER A 77 -1.36 10.02 2.45
CA SER A 77 -1.81 11.21 3.16
C SER A 77 -3.34 11.27 3.28
N GLY A 78 -4.06 10.89 2.23
CA GLY A 78 -5.52 10.81 2.20
C GLY A 78 -6.05 9.79 3.20
N VAL A 79 -5.51 8.57 3.19
CA VAL A 79 -5.86 7.52 4.17
C VAL A 79 -5.59 8.00 5.60
N GLN A 80 -4.45 8.65 5.85
CA GLN A 80 -4.15 9.22 7.17
C GLN A 80 -5.23 10.20 7.63
N LYS A 81 -5.69 11.09 6.74
CA LYS A 81 -6.74 12.07 7.03
C LYS A 81 -8.10 11.40 7.27
N LEU A 82 -8.45 10.42 6.45
CA LEU A 82 -9.70 9.68 6.61
C LEU A 82 -9.74 8.92 7.93
N LEU A 83 -8.63 8.31 8.35
CA LEU A 83 -8.53 7.61 9.64
C LEU A 83 -8.66 8.54 10.87
N MET A 84 -8.55 9.86 10.70
CA MET A 84 -8.83 10.83 11.79
C MET A 84 -10.33 11.01 12.03
N VAL A 85 -11.17 10.73 11.03
CA VAL A 85 -12.63 10.94 11.08
C VAL A 85 -13.38 9.60 11.14
N TYR A 86 -12.96 8.65 10.30
CA TYR A 86 -13.59 7.34 10.18
C TYR A 86 -12.75 6.30 10.92
N PRO A 87 -13.24 5.76 12.04
CA PRO A 87 -12.51 4.76 12.80
C PRO A 87 -12.36 3.48 11.98
N ALA A 88 -11.19 2.87 12.03
CA ALA A 88 -10.95 1.54 11.49
C ALA A 88 -10.19 0.68 12.51
N LYS A 89 -10.39 -0.63 12.42
CA LYS A 89 -9.78 -1.65 13.27
C LYS A 89 -9.06 -2.65 12.41
N VAL A 90 -7.89 -3.10 12.85
CA VAL A 90 -7.17 -4.20 12.22
C VAL A 90 -6.97 -5.31 13.25
N CYS A 91 -6.94 -6.55 12.79
CA CYS A 91 -6.60 -7.66 13.64
C CYS A 91 -5.08 -7.77 13.84
N ASN A 92 -4.62 -8.01 15.07
CA ASN A 92 -3.19 -8.19 15.35
C ASN A 92 -2.61 -9.52 14.82
N HIS A 93 -3.48 -10.48 14.48
CA HIS A 93 -3.07 -11.85 14.17
C HIS A 93 -3.39 -12.25 12.72
N CYS A 94 -4.21 -11.49 12.01
CA CYS A 94 -4.47 -11.68 10.59
C CYS A 94 -4.57 -10.33 9.88
N SER A 95 -4.42 -10.32 8.56
CA SER A 95 -4.46 -9.10 7.74
C SER A 95 -5.88 -8.54 7.53
N GLU A 96 -6.81 -8.82 8.44
CA GLU A 96 -8.20 -8.38 8.33
C GLU A 96 -8.39 -6.98 8.92
N VAL A 97 -9.05 -6.12 8.16
CA VAL A 97 -9.36 -4.73 8.51
C VAL A 97 -10.87 -4.54 8.46
N HIS A 98 -11.39 -3.86 9.48
CA HIS A 98 -12.78 -3.45 9.57
C HIS A 98 -12.85 -1.92 9.61
N VAL A 99 -13.57 -1.30 8.68
CA VAL A 99 -13.85 0.13 8.69
C VAL A 99 -15.11 0.39 9.51
N GLY A 100 -14.90 0.83 10.75
CA GLY A 100 -15.96 1.10 11.72
C GLY A 100 -15.44 1.24 13.15
N PRO A 101 -16.28 1.73 14.08
CA PRO A 101 -15.87 1.98 15.46
C PRO A 101 -15.54 0.70 16.23
N SER A 102 -16.11 -0.43 15.84
CA SER A 102 -15.92 -1.73 16.49
C SER A 102 -15.73 -2.79 15.43
N GLY A 103 -14.68 -3.61 15.56
CA GLY A 103 -14.48 -4.75 14.69
C GLY A 103 -15.62 -5.76 14.77
N HIS A 104 -15.75 -6.61 13.76
CA HIS A 104 -16.79 -7.63 13.73
C HIS A 104 -16.50 -8.76 14.73
N LYS A 105 -17.56 -9.47 15.15
CA LYS A 105 -17.51 -10.55 16.15
C LYS A 105 -17.25 -11.94 15.56
N THR A 106 -16.88 -12.02 14.28
CA THR A 106 -16.63 -13.32 13.64
C THR A 106 -15.45 -14.00 14.33
N ARG A 107 -15.61 -15.28 14.66
CA ARG A 107 -14.65 -16.01 15.49
C ARG A 107 -13.60 -16.77 14.68
N LEU A 108 -13.17 -16.28 13.53
CA LEU A 108 -12.15 -16.96 12.72
C LEU A 108 -11.09 -16.02 12.15
N CYS A 109 -10.18 -15.63 13.02
CA CYS A 109 -8.91 -15.00 12.70
C CYS A 109 -8.03 -15.96 11.86
N GLY A 110 -7.77 -15.56 10.61
CA GLY A 110 -7.38 -16.40 9.46
C GLY A 110 -6.10 -17.24 9.52
N LEU A 111 -5.45 -17.40 10.67
CA LEU A 111 -4.25 -18.25 10.84
C LEU A 111 -4.26 -19.11 12.10
N PHE A 112 -5.07 -18.79 13.11
CA PHE A 112 -5.06 -19.46 14.42
C PHE A 112 -6.38 -20.18 14.67
N LYS A 113 -6.62 -21.25 13.92
CA LYS A 113 -7.76 -22.16 14.19
C LYS A 113 -7.51 -23.05 15.42
N PHE A 114 -6.28 -23.15 15.91
CA PHE A 114 -5.85 -24.17 16.87
C PHE A 114 -5.33 -23.64 18.22
N GLU A 115 -5.23 -22.33 18.40
CA GLU A 115 -4.85 -21.77 19.71
C GLU A 115 -6.07 -21.44 20.58
N SER A 116 -5.86 -21.40 21.89
CA SER A 116 -6.83 -21.24 22.98
C SER A 116 -7.74 -19.99 22.91
N TRP A 117 -7.57 -19.15 21.90
CA TRP A 117 -8.28 -17.88 21.69
C TRP A 117 -9.59 -17.99 20.89
N HIS A 118 -10.12 -19.21 20.72
CA HIS A 118 -11.45 -19.48 20.13
C HIS A 118 -11.65 -18.80 18.75
N GLY A 119 -10.57 -18.56 18.01
CA GLY A 119 -10.53 -17.88 16.72
C GLY A 119 -11.02 -16.43 16.71
N THR A 120 -11.26 -15.76 17.85
CA THR A 120 -11.77 -14.38 17.85
C THR A 120 -10.69 -13.38 17.43
N HIS A 121 -11.06 -12.36 16.66
CA HIS A 121 -10.13 -11.30 16.28
C HIS A 121 -9.76 -10.44 17.49
N PHE A 122 -8.45 -10.21 17.65
CA PHE A 122 -7.94 -9.21 18.57
C PHE A 122 -7.76 -7.88 17.82
N TRP A 123 -8.74 -6.98 17.99
CA TRP A 123 -8.82 -5.72 17.27
C TRP A 123 -7.97 -4.62 17.92
N LYS A 124 -7.10 -3.99 17.13
CA LYS A 124 -6.45 -2.72 17.49
C LYS A 124 -6.93 -1.59 16.57
N LYS A 125 -6.61 -0.33 16.93
CA LYS A 125 -6.80 0.81 16.03
C LYS A 125 -5.94 0.61 14.78
N ALA A 126 -6.52 0.79 13.60
CA ALA A 126 -5.78 0.72 12.35
C ALA A 126 -4.99 2.01 12.09
N GLU A 127 -3.82 1.84 11.51
CA GLU A 127 -2.92 2.90 11.05
C GLU A 127 -2.81 2.88 9.52
N VAL A 128 -2.09 3.87 8.95
CA VAL A 128 -1.94 4.00 7.50
C VAL A 128 -1.33 2.74 6.87
N ASP A 129 -0.36 2.12 7.54
CA ASP A 129 0.35 0.95 7.02
C ASP A 129 -0.48 -0.35 7.07
N ASP A 130 -1.52 -0.38 7.90
CA ASP A 130 -2.48 -1.49 7.95
C ASP A 130 -3.42 -1.48 6.73
N LEU A 131 -3.63 -0.32 6.11
CA LEU A 131 -4.48 -0.15 4.93
C LEU A 131 -3.65 -0.04 3.62
N VAL A 132 -2.49 0.62 3.71
CA VAL A 132 -1.59 0.90 2.59
C VAL A 132 -0.18 0.48 3.01
N SER A 133 0.11 -0.83 2.97
CA SER A 133 1.36 -1.37 3.49
C SER A 133 2.59 -0.89 2.72
N LEU A 134 3.65 -0.51 3.45
CA LEU A 134 4.89 0.02 2.88
C LEU A 134 5.80 -1.02 2.20
N LYS A 135 5.41 -2.31 2.09
CA LYS A 135 6.19 -3.45 1.54
C LYS A 135 7.66 -3.09 1.27
N VAL A 136 8.51 -3.25 2.28
CA VAL A 136 9.87 -2.70 2.28
C VAL A 136 10.83 -3.63 1.53
N VAL A 137 11.77 -3.05 0.80
CA VAL A 137 12.86 -3.73 0.10
C VAL A 137 14.21 -3.22 0.60
N TRP A 138 15.25 -4.04 0.41
CA TRP A 138 16.63 -3.58 0.48
C TRP A 138 16.90 -2.62 -0.68
N TYR A 139 17.33 -1.40 -0.36
CA TYR A 139 17.64 -0.37 -1.34
C TYR A 139 19.12 -0.42 -1.69
N GLN A 140 19.41 -0.71 -2.95
CA GLN A 140 20.76 -0.68 -3.51
C GLN A 140 21.11 0.76 -3.88
N ARG A 141 22.12 1.32 -3.22
CA ARG A 141 22.63 2.66 -3.52
C ARG A 141 23.63 2.60 -4.68
N PRO A 142 23.93 3.73 -5.35
CA PRO A 142 24.92 3.76 -6.43
C PRO A 142 26.32 3.25 -6.03
N GLN A 143 26.69 3.37 -4.75
CA GLN A 143 27.96 2.88 -4.21
C GLN A 143 27.95 1.41 -3.75
N ASP A 144 26.78 0.78 -3.68
CA ASP A 144 26.64 -0.61 -3.22
C ASP A 144 26.95 -1.60 -4.35
N PRO A 145 27.36 -2.83 -4.05
CA PRO A 145 27.61 -3.86 -5.06
C PRO A 145 26.34 -4.20 -5.86
N PRO A 146 26.46 -4.68 -7.11
CA PRO A 146 25.33 -5.10 -7.95
C PRO A 146 24.39 -6.13 -7.29
N VAL A 147 24.93 -6.96 -6.41
CA VAL A 147 24.19 -7.91 -5.59
C VAL A 147 24.49 -7.61 -4.13
N LEU A 148 23.44 -7.35 -3.34
CA LEU A 148 23.57 -7.08 -1.92
C LEU A 148 23.88 -8.37 -1.17
N LEU A 149 25.01 -8.38 -0.47
CA LEU A 149 25.47 -9.51 0.32
C LEU A 149 25.09 -9.34 1.80
N ASN A 150 24.89 -10.46 2.51
CA ASN A 150 24.45 -10.44 3.90
C ASN A 150 25.42 -9.67 4.81
N GLU A 151 26.72 -9.66 4.51
CA GLU A 151 27.76 -8.98 5.30
C GLU A 151 27.57 -7.45 5.35
N GLY A 152 26.92 -6.87 4.34
CA GLY A 152 26.68 -5.42 4.25
C GLY A 152 25.32 -4.95 4.78
N TRP A 153 24.53 -5.83 5.39
CA TRP A 153 23.13 -5.55 5.76
C TRP A 153 22.96 -4.30 6.66
N GLU A 154 23.93 -4.01 7.53
CA GLU A 154 23.90 -2.83 8.40
C GLU A 154 24.17 -1.51 7.64
N PHE A 155 24.75 -1.59 6.45
CA PHE A 155 25.15 -0.42 5.64
C PHE A 155 24.10 -0.06 4.59
N TYR A 156 23.36 -1.04 4.08
CA TYR A 156 22.36 -0.81 3.04
C TYR A 156 21.15 -0.02 3.56
N GLY A 157 20.56 0.73 2.64
CA GLY A 157 19.30 1.40 2.86
C GLY A 157 18.12 0.46 2.74
N HIS A 158 16.96 0.94 3.14
CA HIS A 158 15.66 0.34 2.84
C HIS A 158 14.79 1.34 2.11
N ALA A 159 13.79 0.85 1.38
CA ALA A 159 12.78 1.69 0.76
C ALA A 159 11.45 0.95 0.67
N PRO A 160 10.31 1.66 0.65
CA PRO A 160 9.07 1.06 0.18
C PRO A 160 9.23 0.60 -1.27
N ALA A 161 8.73 -0.59 -1.61
CA ALA A 161 8.89 -1.17 -2.95
C ALA A 161 8.41 -0.22 -4.06
N VAL A 162 7.31 0.50 -3.84
CA VAL A 162 6.79 1.49 -4.78
C VAL A 162 7.78 2.64 -4.99
N VAL A 163 8.44 3.10 -3.93
CA VAL A 163 9.43 4.18 -3.99
C VAL A 163 10.68 3.72 -4.73
N ASP A 164 11.23 2.55 -4.37
CA ASP A 164 12.40 1.95 -5.03
C ASP A 164 12.16 1.75 -6.54
N LEU A 165 11.00 1.19 -6.90
CA LEU A 165 10.61 0.97 -8.29
C LEU A 165 10.54 2.29 -9.07
N CYS A 166 9.93 3.34 -8.50
CA CYS A 166 9.84 4.64 -9.16
C CYS A 166 11.23 5.29 -9.31
N VAL A 167 12.10 5.17 -8.31
CA VAL A 167 13.47 5.70 -8.36
C VAL A 167 14.30 4.99 -9.44
N LYS A 168 14.18 3.66 -9.56
CA LYS A 168 14.82 2.89 -10.64
C LYS A 168 14.35 3.30 -12.04
N ALA A 169 13.11 3.76 -12.17
CA ALA A 169 12.56 4.35 -13.39
C ALA A 169 12.91 5.84 -13.58
N GLY A 170 13.75 6.42 -12.71
CA GLY A 170 14.27 7.79 -12.83
C GLY A 170 13.47 8.87 -12.09
N ALA A 171 12.50 8.50 -11.24
CA ALA A 171 11.81 9.48 -10.40
C ALA A 171 12.73 10.01 -9.28
N VAL A 172 12.57 11.28 -8.94
CA VAL A 172 13.29 11.90 -7.81
C VAL A 172 12.69 11.40 -6.50
N VAL A 173 13.56 10.92 -5.62
CA VAL A 173 13.20 10.44 -4.28
C VAL A 173 12.66 11.59 -3.39
N PRO A 174 11.51 11.42 -2.72
CA PRO A 174 11.03 12.37 -1.72
C PRO A 174 11.94 12.42 -0.48
N SER A 175 12.16 13.61 0.08
CA SER A 175 13.10 13.84 1.18
C SER A 175 12.87 12.95 2.41
N LYS A 176 11.62 12.64 2.74
CA LYS A 176 11.26 11.78 3.87
C LYS A 176 11.79 10.35 3.79
N TYR A 177 12.14 9.87 2.59
CA TYR A 177 12.69 8.52 2.38
C TYR A 177 14.23 8.49 2.41
N LEU A 178 14.91 9.64 2.32
CA LEU A 178 16.37 9.70 2.21
C LEU A 178 17.10 9.05 3.38
N CYS A 179 16.59 9.23 4.61
CA CYS A 179 17.16 8.63 5.81
C CYS A 179 17.01 7.10 5.79
N MET A 180 15.81 6.60 5.47
CA MET A 180 15.54 5.16 5.34
C MET A 180 16.41 4.52 4.25
N MET A 181 16.58 5.22 3.13
CA MET A 181 17.38 4.78 1.97
C MET A 181 18.88 4.94 2.17
N LYS A 182 19.33 5.56 3.27
CA LYS A 182 20.75 5.83 3.57
C LYS A 182 21.52 6.38 2.37
N VAL A 183 20.93 7.33 1.64
CA VAL A 183 21.51 7.86 0.39
C VAL A 183 22.92 8.43 0.61
N GLN A 184 23.16 9.03 1.78
CA GLN A 184 24.46 9.54 2.21
C GLN A 184 25.11 8.67 3.32
N GLY A 185 24.62 7.45 3.51
CA GLY A 185 25.15 6.53 4.51
C GLY A 185 26.53 6.00 4.10
N LEU A 186 27.31 5.59 5.10
CA LEU A 186 28.62 4.98 4.90
C LEU A 186 28.52 3.68 4.06
N SER A 187 29.59 3.37 3.34
CA SER A 187 29.76 2.08 2.68
C SER A 187 30.26 1.03 3.68
N ALA A 188 29.99 -0.25 3.41
CA ALA A 188 30.60 -1.33 4.16
C ALA A 188 32.13 -1.25 4.03
N PRO A 189 32.89 -1.52 5.11
CA PRO A 189 34.34 -1.65 5.01
C PRO A 189 34.69 -2.76 4.02
N VAL A 190 35.64 -2.46 3.12
CA VAL A 190 36.17 -3.39 2.12
C VAL A 190 37.15 -4.36 2.77
#